data_AF-A0A1I4FIB5-F1
#
_entry.id   AF-A0A1I4FIB5-F1
#
_cell.length_a   1.000
_cell.length_b   1.000
_cell.length_c   1.000
_cell.angle_alpha   90.00
_cell.angle_beta   90.00
_cell.angle_gamma   90.00
#
_symmetry.space_group_name_H-M   'P 1'
#
loop_
_entity.id
_entity.type
_entity.pdbx_description
1 polymer ?
#
loop_
_entity_poly.entity_id
_entity_poly.type
_entity_poly.pdbx_seq_one_letter_code
_entity_poly.pdbx_strand_id
1 'polypeptide(L)'
;MSADAGIATDLDAIRGWLRAQVASYVMRAPEEIDPLVPIAQYGMDSVYSLSLCGDIEAEYGLEIEPTLAWEHPTVAAMADHLRGRLSAG
;
A
#
# COMPACT_ATOMS: atom_id res chain seq x y z
N MET A 1 -7.89 9.99 -23.81
CA MET A 1 -6.98 9.72 -22.66
C MET A 1 -7.74 8.82 -21.70
N SER A 2 -7.60 7.50 -21.78
CA SER A 2 -8.35 6.56 -20.91
C SER A 2 -7.58 5.27 -20.56
N ALA A 3 -6.25 5.25 -20.72
CA ALA A 3 -5.42 4.09 -20.35
C ALA A 3 -5.00 4.09 -18.86
N ASP A 4 -5.17 5.22 -18.16
CA ASP A 4 -4.60 5.45 -16.83
C ASP A 4 -5.40 4.74 -15.71
N ALA A 5 -6.73 4.73 -15.81
CA ALA A 5 -7.60 4.10 -14.81
C ALA A 5 -7.43 2.57 -14.71
N GLY A 6 -7.05 1.93 -15.83
CA GLY A 6 -6.78 0.49 -15.87
C GLY A 6 -5.48 0.10 -15.16
N ILE A 7 -4.49 1.00 -15.13
CA ILE A 7 -3.23 0.80 -14.39
C ILE A 7 -3.45 1.11 -12.90
N ALA A 8 -4.24 2.14 -12.58
CA ALA A 8 -4.56 2.49 -11.19
C ALA A 8 -5.25 1.36 -10.41
N THR A 9 -6.03 0.51 -11.09
CA THR A 9 -6.78 -0.60 -10.45
C THR A 9 -6.08 -1.96 -10.59
N ASP A 10 -4.92 -2.02 -11.26
CA ASP A 10 -4.17 -3.27 -11.43
C ASP A 10 -3.56 -3.72 -10.10
N LEU A 11 -3.87 -4.94 -9.67
CA LEU A 11 -3.46 -5.45 -8.35
C LEU A 11 -1.94 -5.56 -8.23
N ASP A 12 -1.27 -5.99 -9.31
CA ASP A 12 0.18 -6.15 -9.31
C ASP A 12 0.89 -4.80 -9.28
N ALA A 13 0.33 -3.78 -9.96
CA ALA A 13 0.81 -2.40 -9.88
C ALA A 13 0.66 -1.84 -8.45
N ILE A 14 -0.51 -1.98 -7.82
CA ILE A 14 -0.77 -1.52 -6.45
C ILE A 14 0.18 -2.22 -5.46
N ARG A 15 0.32 -3.54 -5.59
CA ARG A 15 1.23 -4.33 -4.75
C ARG A 15 2.68 -3.88 -4.94
N GLY A 16 3.11 -3.64 -6.17
CA GLY A 16 4.46 -3.17 -6.49
C GLY A 16 4.77 -1.81 -5.86
N TRP A 17 3.83 -0.87 -5.98
CA TRP A 17 3.96 0.46 -5.38
C TRP A 17 4.01 0.39 -3.85
N LEU A 18 3.07 -0.32 -3.21
CA LEU A 18 3.04 -0.48 -1.75
C LEU A 18 4.33 -1.12 -1.22
N ARG A 19 4.84 -2.13 -1.94
CA ARG A 19 6.10 -2.80 -1.60
C ARG A 19 7.28 -1.83 -1.63
N ALA A 20 7.36 -0.99 -2.66
CA ALA A 20 8.40 0.02 -2.78
C ALA A 20 8.30 1.07 -1.66
N GLN A 21 7.08 1.50 -1.33
CA GLN A 21 6.86 2.50 -0.29
C GLN A 21 7.23 1.98 1.10
N VAL A 22 6.75 0.78 1.47
CA VAL A 22 7.16 0.12 2.72
C VAL A 22 8.67 -0.06 2.79
N ALA A 23 9.30 -0.52 1.71
CA ALA A 23 10.75 -0.72 1.65
C ALA A 23 11.53 0.57 1.90
N SER A 24 11.04 1.71 1.37
CA SER A 24 11.65 3.02 1.58
C SER A 24 11.62 3.45 3.05
N TYR A 25 10.52 3.20 3.77
CA TYR A 25 10.38 3.55 5.18
C TYR A 25 11.30 2.72 6.08
N VAL A 26 11.52 1.46 5.74
CA VAL A 26 12.36 0.54 6.53
C VAL A 26 13.80 0.44 6.01
N MET A 27 14.17 1.26 5.03
CA MET A 27 15.52 1.30 4.44
C MET A 27 16.00 -0.06 3.91
N ARG A 28 15.11 -0.79 3.21
CA ARG A 28 15.40 -2.09 2.59
C ARG A 28 15.15 -2.05 1.09
N ALA A 29 15.62 -3.07 0.38
CA ALA A 29 15.24 -3.23 -1.02
C ALA A 29 13.79 -3.73 -1.14
N PRO A 30 13.00 -3.29 -2.14
CA PRO A 30 11.63 -3.77 -2.34
C PRO A 30 11.57 -5.29 -2.40
N GLU A 31 12.57 -5.95 -3.00
CA GLU A 31 12.67 -7.40 -3.15
C GLU A 31 12.73 -8.16 -1.82
N GLU A 32 13.11 -7.49 -0.73
CA GLU A 32 13.19 -8.04 0.62
C GLU A 32 11.86 -7.99 1.39
N ILE A 33 10.89 -7.23 0.90
CA ILE A 33 9.55 -7.13 1.50
C ILE A 33 8.70 -8.26 0.93
N ASP A 34 8.44 -9.28 1.73
CA ASP A 34 7.49 -10.34 1.38
C ASP A 34 6.06 -9.77 1.51
N PRO A 35 5.25 -9.81 0.44
CA PRO A 35 3.92 -9.24 0.48
C PRO A 35 2.96 -9.92 1.46
N LEU A 36 3.29 -11.11 1.97
CA LEU A 36 2.48 -11.88 2.92
C LEU A 36 2.94 -11.70 4.38
N VAL A 37 4.06 -11.01 4.63
CA VAL A 37 4.58 -10.78 5.98
C VAL A 37 4.04 -9.44 6.51
N PRO A 38 3.64 -9.39 7.79
CA PRO A 38 3.21 -8.14 8.41
C PRO A 38 4.31 -7.08 8.35
N ILE A 39 3.98 -5.88 7.87
CA ILE A 39 4.95 -4.81 7.65
C ILE A 39 5.63 -4.34 8.94
N ALA A 40 4.96 -4.49 10.09
CA ALA A 40 5.53 -4.23 11.41
C ALA A 40 6.74 -5.12 11.73
N GLN A 41 6.82 -6.34 11.16
CA GLN A 41 8.00 -7.20 11.33
C GLN A 41 9.25 -6.66 10.64
N TYR A 42 9.09 -5.74 9.69
CA TYR A 42 10.19 -5.04 9.02
C TYR A 42 10.63 -3.76 9.73
N GLY A 43 9.97 -3.40 10.84
CA GLY A 43 10.26 -2.16 11.57
C GLY A 43 9.36 -0.98 11.23
N MET A 44 8.25 -1.20 10.51
CA MET A 44 7.20 -0.18 10.38
C MET A 44 6.60 0.11 11.76
N ASP A 45 6.63 1.38 12.15
CA ASP A 45 5.99 1.88 13.36
C ASP A 45 4.72 2.66 13.03
N SER A 46 4.08 3.23 14.06
CA SER A 46 2.85 4.02 13.90
C SER A 46 3.04 5.30 13.09
N VAL A 47 4.24 5.91 13.14
CA VAL A 47 4.51 7.16 12.41
C VAL A 47 4.62 6.86 10.92
N TYR A 48 5.40 5.84 10.55
CA TYR A 48 5.51 5.41 9.14
C TYR A 48 4.20 4.84 8.61
N SER A 49 3.40 4.18 9.44
CA SER A 49 2.07 3.71 9.04
C SER A 49 1.14 4.87 8.70
N LEU A 50 1.19 5.97 9.47
CA LEU A 50 0.41 7.18 9.17
C LEU A 50 0.91 7.86 7.89
N SER A 51 2.22 7.97 7.70
CA SER A 51 2.81 8.51 6.48
C SER A 51 2.43 7.68 5.24
N LEU A 52 2.46 6.35 5.34
CA LEU A 52 2.01 5.46 4.28
C LEU A 52 0.54 5.68 3.92
N CYS A 53 -0.33 5.91 4.90
CA CYS A 53 -1.74 6.24 4.62
C CYS A 53 -1.83 7.50 3.78
N GLY A 54 -1.14 8.58 4.17
CA GLY A 54 -1.11 9.83 3.38
C GLY A 54 -0.55 9.65 1.97
N ASP A 55 0.47 8.82 1.79
CA ASP A 55 0.99 8.50 0.45
C ASP A 55 -0.03 7.75 -0.41
N ILE A 56 -0.78 6.81 0.19
CA ILE A 56 -1.85 6.08 -0.52
C ILE A 56 -2.94 7.05 -0.96
N GLU A 57 -3.35 7.98 -0.10
CA GLU A 57 -4.35 9.00 -0.43
C GLU A 57 -3.88 9.89 -1.58
N ALA A 58 -2.60 10.30 -1.56
CA ALA A 58 -2.01 11.14 -2.59
C ALA A 58 -1.85 10.41 -3.94
N GLU A 59 -1.46 9.14 -3.93
CA GLU A 59 -1.26 8.33 -5.14
C GLU A 59 -2.59 7.92 -5.78
N TYR A 60 -3.54 7.44 -4.97
CA TYR A 60 -4.75 6.78 -5.46
C TYR A 60 -6.01 7.66 -5.37
N GLY A 61 -5.92 8.86 -4.77
CA GLY A 61 -7.06 9.76 -4.60
C GLY A 61 -8.14 9.19 -3.67
N LEU A 62 -7.74 8.31 -2.74
CA LEU A 62 -8.63 7.69 -1.75
C LEU A 62 -8.60 8.45 -0.44
N GLU A 63 -9.61 8.21 0.41
CA GLU A 63 -9.59 8.56 1.83
C GLU A 63 -9.30 7.28 2.62
N ILE A 64 -8.24 7.29 3.43
CA ILE A 64 -7.68 6.12 4.10
C ILE A 64 -7.61 6.36 5.60
N GLU A 65 -8.28 5.49 6.36
CA GLU A 65 -8.20 5.51 7.82
C GLU A 65 -6.80 5.03 8.30
N PRO A 66 -6.25 5.65 9.35
CA PRO A 66 -4.94 5.27 9.90
C PRO A 66 -4.93 3.87 10.53
N THR A 67 -6.09 3.22 10.65
CA THR A 67 -6.22 1.81 11.06
C THR A 67 -5.85 0.81 9.97
N LEU A 68 -5.65 1.27 8.71
CA LEU A 68 -5.35 0.39 7.57
C LEU A 68 -4.20 -0.59 7.86
N ALA A 69 -3.09 -0.12 8.45
CA ALA A 69 -1.94 -0.96 8.78
C ALA A 69 -2.23 -2.02 9.86
N TRP A 70 -3.29 -1.84 10.64
CA TRP A 70 -3.74 -2.80 11.64
C TRP A 70 -4.73 -3.80 11.07
N GLU A 71 -5.66 -3.34 10.23
CA GLU A 71 -6.70 -4.16 9.59
C GLU A 71 -6.15 -5.00 8.44
N HIS A 72 -5.18 -4.45 7.72
CA HIS A 72 -4.53 -5.05 6.57
C HIS A 72 -3.01 -5.00 6.76
N PRO A 73 -2.44 -5.82 7.66
CA PRO A 73 -1.05 -5.65 8.10
C PRO A 73 0.00 -6.05 7.06
N THR A 74 -0.40 -6.59 5.91
CA THR A 74 0.49 -7.08 4.86
C THR A 74 0.28 -6.29 3.58
N VAL A 75 1.32 -6.15 2.77
CA VAL A 75 1.22 -5.47 1.47
C VAL A 75 0.17 -6.13 0.57
N ALA A 76 0.05 -7.46 0.59
CA ALA A 76 -0.99 -8.17 -0.14
C ALA A 76 -2.40 -7.79 0.31
N ALA A 77 -2.66 -7.79 1.63
CA ALA A 77 -3.97 -7.45 2.17
C ALA A 77 -4.35 -5.99 1.91
N MET A 78 -3.38 -5.06 2.01
CA MET A 78 -3.59 -3.66 1.66
C MET A 78 -3.92 -3.50 0.18
N ALA A 79 -3.15 -4.15 -0.70
CA ALA A 79 -3.39 -4.06 -2.15
C ALA A 79 -4.79 -4.55 -2.54
N ASP A 80 -5.26 -5.65 -1.93
CA ASP A 80 -6.61 -6.16 -2.15
C ASP A 80 -7.69 -5.18 -1.66
N HIS A 81 -7.49 -4.56 -0.49
CA HIS A 81 -8.38 -3.53 0.03
C HIS A 81 -8.45 -2.33 -0.92
N LEU A 82 -7.30 -1.77 -1.31
CA LEU A 82 -7.22 -0.59 -2.18
C LEU A 82 -7.84 -0.86 -3.54
N ARG A 83 -7.57 -2.02 -4.15
CA ARG A 83 -8.21 -2.42 -5.42
C ARG A 83 -9.73 -2.45 -5.29
N GLY A 84 -10.25 -3.00 -4.19
CA GLY A 84 -11.68 -3.02 -3.92
C GLY A 84 -12.28 -1.61 -3.88
N ARG A 85 -11.60 -0.68 -3.20
CA ARG A 85 -11.99 0.74 -3.10
C ARG A 85 -11.97 1.45 -4.46
N LEU A 86 -10.91 1.25 -5.24
CA LEU A 86 -10.73 1.84 -6.57
C LEU A 86 -11.74 1.32 -7.60
N SER A 87 -12.13 0.04 -7.49
CA SER A 87 -13.14 -0.54 -8.39
C SER A 87 -14.59 -0.17 -8.04
N ALA A 88 -14.81 0.41 -6.86
CA ALA A 88 -16.14 0.76 -6.36
C ALA A 88 -16.49 2.24 -6.56
N GLY A 89 -15.55 3.07 -7.03
CA GLY A 89 -15.75 4.47 -7.41
C GLY A 89 -15.91 4.64 -8.91
#